data_AF-A0A1H7TYJ1-F1
#
_entry.id   AF-A0A1H7TYJ1-F1
#
_cell.length_a   1.000
_cell.length_b   1.000
_cell.length_c   1.000
_cell.angle_alpha   90.00
_cell.angle_beta   90.00
_cell.angle_gamma   90.00
#
_symmetry.space_group_name_H-M   'P 1'
#
loop_
_entity.id
_entity.type
_entity.pdbx_description
1 polymer ?
#
loop_
_entity_poly.entity_id
_entity_poly.type
_entity_poly.pdbx_seq_one_letter_code
_entity_poly.pdbx_strand_id
1 'polypeptide(L)'
;MGDMDTNDPTPHPDWQMIERLGGASEVARLLGYPEKGGAQRVHNWKFRGIPADVKVKHPELFLSDLIDRAKSSDDTQPPVGDVAGEGE
;
A
#
# COMPACT_ATOMS: atom_id res chain seq x y z
N MET A 1 -17.31 23.33 15.15
CA MET A 1 -18.20 22.15 15.18
C MET A 1 -17.31 20.99 14.76
N GLY A 2 -16.47 20.48 15.66
CA GLY A 2 -16.87 19.37 16.52
C GLY A 2 -16.54 18.08 15.80
N ASP A 3 -15.24 17.87 15.57
CA ASP A 3 -14.66 16.61 15.10
C ASP A 3 -15.13 15.50 16.04
N MET A 4 -15.95 14.56 15.57
CA MET A 4 -16.13 13.18 16.05
C MET A 4 -17.43 12.58 15.51
N ASP A 5 -17.34 11.47 14.79
CA ASP A 5 -18.05 10.26 15.24
C ASP A 5 -17.27 9.01 14.85
N THR A 6 -16.64 8.42 15.85
CA THR A 6 -15.81 7.21 15.84
C THR A 6 -16.66 5.94 16.00
N ASN A 7 -17.81 5.87 15.33
CA ASN A 7 -18.70 4.72 15.46
C ASN A 7 -19.45 4.38 14.16
N ASP A 8 -18.73 4.38 13.03
CA ASP A 8 -19.20 3.67 11.85
C ASP A 8 -18.65 2.23 11.89
N PRO A 9 -19.50 1.18 12.00
CA PRO A 9 -19.05 -0.20 11.96
C PRO A 9 -18.57 -0.62 10.56
N THR A 10 -18.52 0.29 9.57
CA THR A 10 -17.91 -0.02 8.29
C THR A 10 -16.40 -0.18 8.48
N PRO A 11 -15.88 -1.40 8.31
CA PRO A 11 -14.44 -1.60 8.40
C PRO A 11 -13.75 -0.75 7.33
N HIS A 12 -12.76 0.04 7.73
CA HIS A 12 -12.01 0.93 6.85
C HIS A 12 -11.47 0.12 5.67
N PRO A 13 -11.58 0.55 4.40
CA PRO A 13 -11.31 -0.27 3.19
C PRO A 13 -9.96 -1.03 3.21
N ASP A 14 -8.97 -0.51 3.94
CA ASP A 14 -7.71 -1.19 4.28
C ASP A 14 -7.89 -2.59 4.90
N TRP A 15 -9.03 -2.88 5.55
CA TRP A 15 -9.34 -4.18 6.14
C TRP A 15 -9.31 -5.30 5.10
N GLN A 16 -9.78 -5.03 3.88
CA GLN A 16 -9.78 -6.02 2.80
C GLN A 16 -8.36 -6.36 2.39
N MET A 17 -7.45 -5.39 2.44
CA MET A 17 -6.03 -5.61 2.14
C MET A 17 -5.40 -6.52 3.19
N ILE A 18 -5.69 -6.29 4.47
CA ILE A 18 -5.22 -7.16 5.57
C ILE A 18 -5.76 -8.59 5.41
N GLU A 19 -7.04 -8.76 5.07
CA GLU A 19 -7.60 -10.10 4.85
C GLU A 19 -7.00 -10.80 3.63
N ARG A 20 -6.78 -10.08 2.52
CA ARG A 20 -6.14 -10.61 1.31
C ARG A 20 -4.69 -11.07 1.55
N LEU A 21 -3.97 -10.39 2.44
CA LEU A 21 -2.61 -10.74 2.85
C LEU A 21 -2.55 -11.98 3.77
N GLY A 22 -3.69 -12.57 4.15
CA GLY A 22 -3.76 -13.73 5.05
C GLY A 22 -4.22 -13.39 6.47
N GLY A 23 -4.72 -12.18 6.69
CA GLY A 23 -5.28 -11.72 7.96
C GLY A 23 -4.26 -11.06 8.89
N ALA A 24 -4.76 -10.58 10.04
CA ALA A 24 -3.97 -9.76 10.97
C ALA A 24 -2.71 -10.49 11.51
N SER A 25 -2.78 -11.80 11.69
CA SER A 25 -1.65 -12.62 12.16
C SER A 25 -0.55 -12.74 11.10
N GLU A 26 -0.91 -13.00 9.84
CA GLU A 26 0.09 -13.15 8.77
C GLU A 26 0.72 -11.80 8.43
N VAL A 27 -0.08 -10.73 8.38
CA VAL A 27 0.43 -9.37 8.21
C VAL A 27 1.40 -8.98 9.35
N ALA A 28 1.09 -9.32 10.60
CA ALA A 28 2.01 -9.07 11.71
C ALA A 28 3.32 -9.85 11.55
N ARG A 29 3.27 -11.09 11.04
CA ARG A 29 4.44 -11.93 10.76
C ARG A 29 5.29 -11.36 9.62
N LEU A 30 4.67 -10.92 8.54
CA LEU A 30 5.32 -10.28 7.40
C LEU A 30 6.01 -8.96 7.78
N LEU A 31 5.39 -8.20 8.69
CA LEU A 31 5.94 -6.95 9.23
C LEU A 31 7.05 -7.18 10.26
N GLY A 32 7.30 -8.43 10.66
CA GLY A 32 8.27 -8.74 11.72
C GLY A 32 7.83 -8.25 13.10
N TYR A 33 6.53 -8.05 13.33
CA TYR A 33 6.02 -7.70 14.65
C TYR A 33 6.05 -8.89 15.61
N PRO A 34 6.20 -8.64 16.92
CA PRO A 34 6.15 -9.69 17.92
C PRO A 34 4.77 -10.38 17.89
N GLU A 35 4.79 -11.72 17.98
CA GLU A 35 3.57 -12.55 18.05
C GLU A 35 2.64 -12.09 19.18
N LYS A 36 3.23 -11.67 20.32
CA LYS A 36 2.49 -10.99 21.38
C LYS A 36 2.25 -9.52 21.05
N GLY A 37 1.03 -9.23 20.60
CA GLY A 37 0.52 -7.85 20.42
C GLY A 37 0.65 -7.30 19.00
N GLY A 38 1.46 -7.93 18.12
CA GLY A 38 1.53 -7.58 16.70
C GLY A 38 0.19 -7.79 16.00
N ALA A 39 -0.40 -8.98 16.13
CA ALA A 39 -1.70 -9.29 15.51
C ALA A 39 -2.83 -8.38 16.04
N GLN A 40 -2.81 -8.04 17.33
CA GLN A 40 -3.78 -7.12 17.94
C GLN A 40 -3.66 -5.70 17.37
N ARG A 41 -2.44 -5.25 17.10
CA ARG A 41 -2.17 -3.94 16.50
C ARG A 41 -2.70 -3.89 15.07
N VAL A 42 -2.42 -4.92 14.27
CA VAL A 42 -2.95 -5.04 12.89
C VAL A 42 -4.47 -5.15 12.88
N HIS A 43 -5.05 -5.91 13.83
CA HIS A 43 -6.50 -6.00 13.97
C HIS A 43 -7.14 -4.62 14.21
N ASN A 44 -6.53 -3.77 15.04
CA ASN A 44 -7.00 -2.39 15.24
C ASN A 44 -6.95 -1.54 13.96
N TRP A 45 -6.00 -1.80 13.05
CA TRP A 45 -5.91 -1.08 11.77
C TRP A 45 -7.07 -1.39 10.83
N LYS A 46 -7.73 -2.56 10.95
CA LYS A 46 -8.93 -2.88 10.17
C LYS A 46 -10.07 -1.90 10.45
N PHE A 47 -10.13 -1.36 11.67
CA PHE A 47 -11.17 -0.44 12.10
C PHE A 47 -10.73 1.02 12.02
N ARG A 48 -9.45 1.32 12.31
CA ARG A 48 -8.92 2.70 12.33
C ARG A 48 -8.25 3.15 11.04
N GLY A 49 -7.96 2.23 10.12
CA GLY A 49 -7.09 2.45 8.97
C GLY A 49 -5.62 2.09 9.28
N ILE A 50 -4.89 1.70 8.23
CA ILE A 50 -3.48 1.35 8.35
C ILE A 50 -2.65 2.64 8.39
N PRO A 51 -1.75 2.81 9.36
CA PRO A 51 -0.89 4.00 9.43
C PRO A 51 -0.03 4.13 8.16
N ALA A 52 0.07 5.35 7.63
CA ALA A 52 0.82 5.65 6.41
C ALA A 52 2.30 5.25 6.51
N ASP A 53 2.92 5.41 7.69
CA ASP A 53 4.28 4.95 7.98
C ASP A 53 4.51 3.47 7.63
N VAL A 54 3.54 2.62 7.93
CA VAL A 54 3.64 1.18 7.65
C VAL A 54 3.46 0.90 6.17
N LYS A 55 2.53 1.62 5.50
CA LYS A 55 2.35 1.51 4.04
C LYS A 55 3.61 1.91 3.28
N VAL A 56 4.30 2.96 3.73
CA VAL A 56 5.54 3.45 3.10
C VAL A 56 6.73 2.55 3.41
N LYS A 57 6.81 1.96 4.61
CA LYS A 57 7.86 0.97 4.93
C LYS A 57 7.70 -0.36 4.21
N HIS A 58 6.46 -0.75 3.92
CA HIS A 58 6.14 -2.01 3.24
C HIS A 58 5.28 -1.75 2.00
N PRO A 59 5.82 -1.01 1.02
CA PRO A 59 5.07 -0.66 -0.17
C PRO A 59 4.80 -1.91 -1.02
N GLU A 60 5.62 -2.95 -0.90
CA GLU A 60 5.41 -4.25 -1.53
C GLU A 60 4.15 -5.00 -1.04
N LEU A 61 3.70 -4.75 0.19
CA LEU A 61 2.53 -5.40 0.80
C LEU A 61 1.25 -4.59 0.61
N PHE A 62 1.34 -3.27 0.75
CA PHE A 62 0.16 -2.37 0.78
C PHE A 62 0.01 -1.49 -0.45
N LEU A 63 1.08 -1.32 -1.24
CA LEU A 63 1.11 -0.44 -2.40
C LEU A 63 1.46 -1.23 -3.68
N SER A 64 1.33 -2.56 -3.68
CA SER A 64 1.68 -3.41 -4.81
C SER A 64 0.97 -2.99 -6.10
N ASP A 65 -0.31 -2.60 -6.01
CA ASP A 65 -1.11 -2.07 -7.13
C ASP A 65 -0.60 -0.71 -7.64
N LEU A 66 -0.19 0.17 -6.72
CA LEU A 66 0.43 1.45 -7.04
C LEU A 66 1.82 1.26 -7.68
N ILE A 67 2.60 0.29 -7.20
CA ILE A 67 3.89 -0.08 -7.79
C ILE A 67 3.68 -0.67 -9.18
N ASP A 68 2.71 -1.58 -9.35
CA ASP A 68 2.39 -2.18 -10.66
C ASP A 68 1.98 -1.12 -11.68
N ARG A 69 1.13 -0.18 -11.27
CA ARG A 69 0.76 0.97 -12.10
C ARG A 69 1.93 1.90 -12.40
N ALA A 70 2.79 2.17 -11.42
CA ALA A 70 3.98 3.00 -11.61
C ALA A 70 4.99 2.33 -12.56
N LYS A 71 5.13 1.00 -12.49
CA LYS A 71 5.97 0.20 -13.38
C LYS A 71 5.40 0.08 -14.78
N SER A 72 4.08 -0.09 -14.90
CA SER A 72 3.38 -0.10 -16.21
C SER A 72 3.33 1.29 -16.86
N SER A 73 3.70 2.35 -16.15
CA SER A 73 3.80 3.70 -16.72
C SER A 73 5.20 4.02 -17.28
N ASP A 74 6.15 3.08 -17.20
CA ASP A 74 7.51 3.18 -17.73
C ASP A 74 7.69 2.30 -18.99
N ASP A 75 6.67 2.23 -19.84
CA ASP A 75 6.76 1.55 -21.14
C ASP A 75 6.08 2.42 -22.21
N THR A 76 6.82 3.41 -22.71
CA THR A 76 6.98 3.81 -24.13
C THR A 76 7.44 5.28 -24.21
N GLN A 77 8.73 5.52 -23.98
CA GLN A 77 9.44 6.56 -24.74
C GLN A 77 10.78 5.97 -25.18
N PRO A 78 10.91 5.47 -26.42
CA PRO A 78 12.21 5.06 -26.93
C PRO A 78 13.13 6.28 -26.97
N PRO A 79 14.35 6.21 -26.42
CA PRO A 79 15.39 7.17 -26.75
C PRO A 79 16.00 6.76 -28.10
N VAL A 80 15.44 7.27 -29.18
CA VAL A 80 16.12 7.32 -30.48
C VAL A 80 16.18 8.79 -30.86
N GLY A 81 17.30 9.49 -30.60
CA GLY A 81 18.62 9.15 -31.11
C GLY A 81 18.74 9.83 -32.47
N ASP A 82 19.41 10.98 -32.45
CA ASP A 82 19.83 11.82 -33.56
C ASP A 82 19.88 11.13 -34.94
N VAL A 83 19.21 11.74 -35.92
CA VAL A 83 19.73 11.73 -37.29
C VAL A 83 19.67 13.15 -37.84
N ALA A 84 20.86 13.73 -37.96
CA ALA A 84 21.13 14.92 -38.74
C ALA A 84 20.63 14.70 -40.18
N GLY A 85 19.85 15.66 -40.67
CA GLY A 85 19.46 15.77 -42.07
C GLY A 85 19.78 17.17 -42.56
N GLU A 86 21.06 17.42 -42.81
CA GLU A 86 21.51 18.44 -43.76
C GLU A 86 21.04 18.04 -45.15
N GLY A 87 20.51 18.97 -45.95
CA GLY A 87 20.08 18.70 -47.32
C GLY A 87 19.48 19.94 -48.00
N GLU A 88 20.39 20.71 -48.60
CA GLU A 88 20.30 21.69 -49.73
C GLU A 88 19.01 22.47 -50.02
#